data_AF-A0A9D2NUR0-F1
#
_entry.id   AF-A0A9D2NUR0-F1
#
_cell.length_a   1.000
_cell.length_b   1.000
_cell.length_c   1.000
_cell.angle_alpha   90.00
_cell.angle_beta   90.00
_cell.angle_gamma   90.00
#
_symmetry.space_group_name_H-M   'P 1'
#
loop_
_entity.id
_entity.type
_entity.pdbx_description
1 polymer ?
#
loop_
_entity_poly.entity_id
_entity_poly.type
_entity_poly.pdbx_seq_one_letter_code
_entity_poly.pdbx_strand_id
1 'polypeptide(L)'
;NAVMFVLGLVILGKKFAMTTLISTFFYPVVLEFFQRFPTIAYGITRDRLMASLFGGLFIGFALGIVIRAGASTGGMDIPPLILNKKFGLPVSVMLYTFDFVILLGQMLFSDKEAILYGILLVMTYTIVLDKVLVFGRAQTQVKIISGKAEEINTVINREMDRGSTLIHTATGYLRKEQDMIMTVISNRQLAQLNRLVTEIDPNAFMIVARVNEVSGKGFTLPKKRVHLSDDHVFVK
;
A
#
# COMPACT_ATOMS: atom_id res chain seq x y z
N ASN A 1 -17.35 18.39 12.08
CA ASN A 1 -17.44 17.69 10.77
C ASN A 1 -17.60 18.64 9.59
N ALA A 2 -18.55 19.57 9.57
CA ALA A 2 -18.72 20.51 8.44
C ALA A 2 -17.44 21.31 8.09
N VAL A 3 -16.74 21.86 9.09
CA VAL A 3 -15.46 22.57 8.89
C VAL A 3 -14.39 21.66 8.27
N MET A 4 -14.23 20.43 8.79
CA MET A 4 -13.29 19.45 8.25
C MET A 4 -13.65 19.03 6.82
N PHE A 5 -14.94 18.87 6.53
CA PHE A 5 -15.42 18.56 5.18
C PHE A 5 -15.09 19.68 4.19
N VAL A 6 -15.31 20.94 4.57
CA VAL A 6 -14.96 22.09 3.72
C VAL A 6 -13.44 22.15 3.48
N LEU A 7 -12.63 21.96 4.52
CA LEU A 7 -11.16 21.89 4.39
C LEU A 7 -10.72 20.73 3.48
N GLY A 8 -11.35 19.56 3.65
CA GLY A 8 -11.12 18.39 2.80
C GLY A 8 -11.51 18.65 1.35
N LEU A 9 -12.64 19.30 1.09
CA LEU A 9 -13.07 19.66 -0.26
C LEU A 9 -12.06 20.59 -0.95
N VAL A 10 -11.56 21.60 -0.24
CA VAL A 10 -10.60 22.57 -0.76
C VAL A 10 -9.24 21.90 -1.04
N ILE A 11 -8.74 21.09 -0.10
CA ILE A 11 -7.38 20.54 -0.18
C ILE A 11 -7.33 19.21 -0.93
N LEU A 12 -8.22 18.27 -0.62
CA LEU A 12 -8.24 16.91 -1.20
C LEU A 12 -8.96 16.90 -2.55
N GLY A 13 -9.93 17.79 -2.77
CA GLY A 13 -10.59 18.05 -4.04
C GLY A 13 -12.03 17.53 -4.14
N LYS A 14 -12.70 17.86 -5.26
CA LYS A 14 -14.13 17.56 -5.47
C LYS A 14 -14.45 16.06 -5.49
N LYS A 15 -13.58 15.23 -6.09
CA LYS A 15 -13.77 13.77 -6.15
C LYS A 15 -13.84 13.16 -4.75
N PHE A 16 -12.92 13.57 -3.87
CA PHE A 16 -12.89 13.16 -2.46
C PHE A 16 -14.15 13.60 -1.72
N ALA A 17 -14.56 14.86 -1.89
CA ALA A 17 -15.73 15.39 -1.21
C ALA A 17 -17.02 14.65 -1.63
N MET A 18 -17.16 14.33 -2.92
CA MET A 18 -18.33 13.62 -3.43
C MET A 18 -18.41 12.18 -2.90
N THR A 19 -17.30 11.44 -2.89
CA THR A 19 -17.27 10.07 -2.34
C THR A 19 -17.56 10.07 -0.83
N THR A 20 -17.03 11.05 -0.10
CA THR A 20 -17.26 11.21 1.35
C THR A 20 -18.71 11.62 1.67
N LEU A 21 -19.31 12.47 0.83
CA LEU A 21 -20.71 12.87 0.99
C LEU A 21 -21.64 11.68 0.75
N ILE A 22 -21.40 10.91 -0.32
CA ILE A 22 -22.17 9.71 -0.63
C ILE A 22 -22.03 8.69 0.51
N SER A 23 -20.82 8.42 1.01
CA SER A 23 -20.61 7.46 2.10
C SER A 23 -21.30 7.91 3.40
N THR A 24 -21.31 9.21 3.71
CA THR A 24 -21.99 9.76 4.89
C THR A 24 -23.49 9.50 4.90
N PHE A 25 -24.16 9.61 3.74
CA PHE A 25 -25.60 9.34 3.64
C PHE A 25 -25.93 7.87 3.40
N PHE A 26 -25.04 7.13 2.74
CA PHE A 26 -25.23 5.71 2.47
C PHE A 26 -24.97 4.85 3.72
N TYR A 27 -24.04 5.26 4.59
CA TYR A 27 -23.68 4.53 5.80
C TYR A 27 -24.87 4.27 6.73
N PRO A 28 -25.71 5.26 7.10
CA PRO A 28 -26.90 5.02 7.93
C PRO A 28 -27.87 4.02 7.32
N VAL A 29 -28.08 4.06 6.00
CA VAL A 29 -29.00 3.13 5.30
C VAL A 29 -28.49 1.69 5.39
N VAL A 30 -27.20 1.49 5.16
CA VAL A 30 -26.56 0.18 5.29
C VAL A 30 -26.58 -0.28 6.74
N LEU A 31 -26.27 0.62 7.69
CA LEU A 31 -26.29 0.32 9.12
C LEU A 31 -27.68 -0.13 9.57
N GLU A 32 -28.74 0.60 9.20
CA GLU A 32 -30.12 0.24 9.53
C GLU A 32 -30.49 -1.12 8.95
N PHE A 33 -30.11 -1.39 7.70
CA PHE A 33 -30.32 -2.70 7.07
C PHE A 33 -29.67 -3.84 7.87
N PHE A 34 -28.41 -3.67 8.30
CA PHE A 34 -27.71 -4.68 9.10
C PHE A 34 -28.25 -4.82 10.53
N GLN A 35 -28.74 -3.73 11.13
CA GLN A 35 -29.37 -3.76 12.46
C GLN A 35 -30.70 -4.52 12.50
N ARG A 36 -31.34 -4.79 11.35
CA ARG A 36 -32.53 -5.65 11.28
C ARG A 36 -32.22 -7.12 11.59
N PHE A 37 -30.95 -7.53 11.55
CA PHE A 37 -30.53 -8.89 11.90
C PHE A 37 -30.24 -8.98 13.41
N PRO A 38 -31.00 -9.79 14.18
CA PRO A 38 -30.87 -9.86 15.64
C PRO A 38 -29.46 -10.18 16.13
N THR A 39 -28.74 -11.06 15.42
CA THR A 39 -27.37 -11.45 15.75
C THR A 39 -26.38 -10.29 15.71
N ILE A 40 -26.62 -9.31 14.83
CA ILE A 40 -25.78 -8.11 14.72
C ILE A 40 -26.25 -7.05 15.72
N ALA A 41 -27.57 -6.89 15.88
CA ALA A 41 -28.18 -5.91 16.77
C ALA A 41 -27.83 -6.12 18.25
N TYR A 42 -27.81 -7.37 18.73
CA TYR A 42 -27.50 -7.69 20.12
C TYR A 42 -26.00 -7.87 20.40
N GLY A 43 -25.16 -7.68 19.37
CA GLY A 43 -23.73 -7.92 19.43
C GLY A 43 -23.38 -9.40 19.27
N ILE A 44 -22.37 -9.66 18.45
CA ILE A 44 -21.86 -11.03 18.19
C ILE A 44 -21.26 -11.64 19.47
N THR A 45 -20.68 -10.80 20.34
CA THR A 45 -20.12 -11.20 21.61
C THR A 45 -20.33 -10.11 22.67
N ARG A 46 -20.42 -10.52 23.93
CA ARG A 46 -20.43 -9.62 25.10
C ARG A 46 -19.04 -9.39 25.68
N ASP A 47 -18.05 -10.18 25.25
CA ASP A 47 -16.66 -10.03 25.66
C ASP A 47 -16.04 -8.80 24.98
N ARG A 48 -15.71 -7.78 25.79
CA ARG A 48 -15.12 -6.51 25.32
C ARG A 48 -13.74 -6.68 24.69
N LEU A 49 -12.95 -7.67 25.14
CA LEU A 49 -11.66 -7.98 24.54
C LEU A 49 -11.84 -8.54 23.14
N MET A 50 -12.72 -9.55 22.98
CA MET A 50 -13.00 -10.11 21.66
C MET A 50 -13.62 -9.05 20.74
N ALA A 51 -14.58 -8.27 21.24
CA ALA A 51 -15.23 -7.22 20.46
C ALA A 51 -14.23 -6.15 19.98
N SER A 52 -13.30 -5.70 20.84
CA SER A 52 -12.28 -4.71 20.48
C SER A 52 -11.26 -5.24 19.47
N LEU A 53 -10.84 -6.50 19.60
CA LEU A 53 -9.94 -7.15 18.64
C LEU A 53 -10.59 -7.32 17.26
N PHE A 54 -11.74 -7.99 17.18
CA PHE A 54 -12.41 -8.21 15.90
C PHE A 54 -12.93 -6.90 15.30
N GLY A 55 -13.47 -6.00 16.12
CA GLY A 55 -13.86 -4.66 15.69
C GLY A 55 -12.68 -3.89 15.11
N GLY A 56 -11.53 -3.89 15.78
CA GLY A 56 -10.30 -3.28 15.28
C GLY A 56 -9.85 -3.89 13.96
N LEU A 57 -9.89 -5.22 13.81
CA LEU A 57 -9.55 -5.90 12.56
C LEU A 57 -10.43 -5.44 11.39
N PHE A 58 -11.76 -5.43 11.56
CA PHE A 58 -12.70 -5.03 10.52
C PHE A 58 -12.63 -3.52 10.21
N ILE A 59 -12.49 -2.67 11.24
CA ILE A 59 -12.33 -1.22 11.07
C ILE A 59 -11.06 -0.93 10.29
N GLY A 60 -9.93 -1.54 10.66
CA GLY A 60 -8.65 -1.32 9.97
C GLY A 60 -8.71 -1.75 8.51
N PHE A 61 -9.39 -2.87 8.24
CA PHE A 61 -9.61 -3.34 6.87
C PHE A 61 -10.48 -2.39 6.05
N ALA A 62 -11.66 -2.03 6.57
CA ALA A 62 -12.60 -1.14 5.90
C ALA A 62 -11.98 0.25 5.66
N LEU A 63 -11.36 0.84 6.69
CA LEU A 63 -10.73 2.15 6.61
C LEU A 63 -9.58 2.16 5.60
N GLY A 64 -8.76 1.12 5.58
CA GLY A 64 -7.69 0.98 4.59
C GLY A 64 -8.19 0.92 3.15
N ILE A 65 -9.32 0.25 2.89
CA ILE A 65 -9.94 0.23 1.55
C ILE A 65 -10.46 1.61 1.17
N VAL A 66 -11.17 2.29 2.09
CA VAL A 66 -11.73 3.64 1.87
C VAL A 66 -10.63 4.64 1.54
N ILE A 67 -9.56 4.67 2.34
CA ILE A 67 -8.43 5.59 2.13
C ILE A 67 -7.71 5.27 0.81
N ARG A 68 -7.53 3.99 0.48
CA ARG A 68 -6.93 3.58 -0.81
C ARG A 68 -7.74 3.98 -2.02
N ALA A 69 -9.07 4.03 -1.89
CA ALA A 69 -9.96 4.54 -2.93
C ALA A 69 -9.91 6.08 -3.06
N GLY A 70 -9.15 6.77 -2.20
CA GLY A 70 -9.08 8.23 -2.15
C GLY A 70 -10.34 8.86 -1.55
N ALA A 71 -11.01 8.15 -0.65
CA ALA A 71 -12.19 8.61 0.07
C ALA A 71 -11.91 8.68 1.60
N SER A 72 -12.90 9.15 2.34
CA SER A 72 -12.89 9.24 3.81
C SER A 72 -14.22 8.77 4.39
N THR A 73 -14.21 8.41 5.66
CA THR A 73 -15.40 8.12 6.47
C THR A 73 -16.10 9.38 6.98
N GLY A 74 -15.59 10.58 6.65
CA GLY A 74 -16.20 11.88 6.95
C GLY A 74 -15.84 12.44 8.33
N GLY A 75 -14.87 11.85 9.02
CA GLY A 75 -14.55 12.15 10.42
C GLY A 75 -13.08 12.47 10.67
N MET A 76 -12.50 11.79 11.67
CA MET A 76 -11.12 12.00 12.14
C MET A 76 -10.03 11.55 11.15
N ASP A 77 -10.41 10.92 10.05
CA ASP A 77 -9.49 10.55 8.97
C ASP A 77 -9.22 11.70 7.98
N ILE A 78 -10.04 12.75 7.96
CA ILE A 78 -9.82 13.93 7.10
C ILE A 78 -8.50 14.67 7.43
N PRO A 79 -8.18 15.02 8.70
CA PRO A 79 -6.94 15.72 9.00
C PRO A 79 -5.66 14.93 8.62
N PRO A 80 -5.54 13.62 8.94
CA PRO A 80 -4.46 12.76 8.45
C PRO A 80 -4.32 12.76 6.91
N LEU A 81 -5.42 12.70 6.18
CA LEU A 81 -5.40 12.72 4.72
C LEU A 81 -4.92 14.06 4.17
N ILE A 82 -5.34 15.17 4.77
CA ILE A 82 -4.87 16.52 4.42
C ILE A 82 -3.35 16.62 4.65
N LEU A 83 -2.87 16.14 5.80
CA LEU A 83 -1.46 16.19 6.16
C LEU A 83 -0.61 15.27 5.29
N ASN A 84 -1.12 14.10 4.92
CA ASN A 84 -0.49 13.23 3.93
C ASN A 84 -0.38 13.92 2.56
N LYS A 85 -1.45 14.56 2.08
CA LYS A 85 -1.43 15.24 0.78
C LYS A 85 -0.49 16.45 0.75
N LYS A 86 -0.38 17.18 1.87
CA LYS A 86 0.42 18.41 1.94
C LYS A 86 1.89 18.16 2.31
N PHE A 87 2.16 17.19 3.18
CA PHE A 87 3.48 16.97 3.79
C PHE A 87 4.04 15.56 3.59
N GLY A 88 3.28 14.64 2.97
CA GLY A 88 3.72 13.25 2.74
C GLY A 88 3.76 12.38 4.01
N LEU A 89 3.18 12.84 5.12
CA LEU A 89 3.20 12.12 6.39
C LEU A 89 2.39 10.81 6.30
N PRO A 90 2.82 9.70 6.92
CA PRO A 90 2.08 8.44 6.90
C PRO A 90 0.70 8.58 7.55
N VAL A 91 -0.36 8.20 6.81
CA VAL A 91 -1.76 8.39 7.23
C VAL A 91 -2.08 7.63 8.53
N SER A 92 -1.61 6.38 8.63
CA SER A 92 -1.81 5.51 9.81
C SER A 92 -1.20 6.08 11.09
N VAL A 93 0.03 6.60 10.99
CA VAL A 93 0.73 7.23 12.13
C VAL A 93 -0.05 8.45 12.63
N MET A 94 -0.53 9.29 11.71
CA MET A 94 -1.31 10.48 12.06
C MET A 94 -2.64 10.10 12.71
N LEU A 95 -3.35 9.11 12.16
CA LEU A 95 -4.60 8.58 12.73
C LEU A 95 -4.38 8.05 14.16
N TYR A 96 -3.41 7.16 14.33
CA TYR A 96 -3.02 6.62 15.64
C TYR A 96 -2.71 7.74 16.65
N THR A 97 -1.96 8.76 16.22
CA THR A 97 -1.58 9.89 17.08
C THR A 97 -2.80 10.68 17.53
N PHE A 98 -3.71 11.03 16.61
CA PHE A 98 -4.92 11.77 16.96
C PHE A 98 -5.84 10.97 17.88
N ASP A 99 -6.02 9.68 17.59
CA ASP A 99 -6.85 8.80 18.42
C ASP A 99 -6.25 8.65 19.83
N PHE A 100 -4.93 8.53 19.94
CA PHE A 100 -4.26 8.45 21.24
C PHE A 100 -4.41 9.75 22.04
N VAL A 101 -4.30 10.91 21.39
CA VAL A 101 -4.54 12.21 22.04
C VAL A 101 -5.98 12.32 22.54
N ILE A 102 -6.96 11.85 21.76
CA ILE A 102 -8.37 11.84 22.16
C ILE A 102 -8.56 10.91 23.36
N LEU A 103 -8.00 9.70 23.34
CA LEU A 103 -8.09 8.74 24.44
C LEU A 103 -7.45 9.28 25.73
N LEU A 104 -6.31 9.95 25.63
CA LEU A 104 -5.67 10.61 26.78
C LEU A 104 -6.57 11.73 27.35
N GLY A 105 -7.21 12.52 26.49
CA GLY A 105 -8.17 13.54 26.91
C GLY A 105 -9.39 12.94 27.63
N GLN A 106 -9.80 11.74 27.25
CA GLN A 106 -10.92 11.01 27.86
C GLN A 106 -10.56 10.39 29.23
N MET A 107 -9.29 10.29 29.58
CA MET A 107 -8.82 9.68 30.83
C MET A 107 -9.34 10.34 32.10
N LEU A 108 -9.71 11.62 32.02
CA LEU A 108 -10.25 12.39 33.15
C LEU A 108 -11.73 12.10 33.43
N PHE A 109 -12.48 11.54 32.46
CA PHE A 109 -13.94 11.44 32.52
C PHE A 109 -14.49 10.05 32.17
N SER A 110 -13.66 9.13 31.68
CA SER A 110 -14.06 7.81 31.22
C SER A 110 -13.54 6.69 32.13
N ASP A 111 -14.23 5.54 32.10
CA ASP A 111 -13.80 4.34 32.78
C ASP A 111 -12.43 3.85 32.27
N LYS A 112 -11.54 3.48 33.19
CA LYS A 112 -10.17 3.07 32.89
C LYS A 112 -10.15 1.83 32.00
N GLU A 113 -11.05 0.88 32.23
CA GLU A 113 -11.16 -0.32 31.41
C GLU A 113 -11.58 0.01 29.97
N ALA A 114 -12.54 0.91 29.79
CA ALA A 114 -12.99 1.34 28.47
C ALA A 114 -11.86 1.99 27.65
N ILE A 115 -10.99 2.78 28.30
CA ILE A 115 -9.83 3.39 27.67
C ILE A 115 -8.81 2.33 27.24
N LEU A 116 -8.54 1.34 28.09
CA LEU A 116 -7.62 0.24 27.74
C LEU A 116 -8.14 -0.55 26.52
N TYR A 117 -9.45 -0.84 26.46
CA TYR A 117 -10.06 -1.45 25.28
C TYR A 117 -10.00 -0.54 24.05
N GLY A 118 -10.14 0.77 24.23
CA GLY A 118 -9.95 1.77 23.17
C GLY A 118 -8.53 1.77 22.60
N ILE A 119 -7.51 1.76 23.47
CA ILE A 119 -6.10 1.65 23.06
C ILE A 119 -5.87 0.34 22.29
N LEU A 120 -6.40 -0.78 22.78
CA LEU A 120 -6.28 -2.08 22.12
C LEU A 120 -6.93 -2.06 20.72
N LEU A 121 -8.11 -1.46 20.60
CA LEU A 121 -8.80 -1.29 19.33
C LEU A 121 -7.98 -0.43 18.36
N VAL A 122 -7.42 0.69 18.85
CA VAL A 122 -6.57 1.60 18.07
C VAL A 122 -5.32 0.89 17.56
N MET A 123 -4.62 0.15 18.41
CA MET A 123 -3.45 -0.65 18.03
C MET A 123 -3.81 -1.70 16.97
N THR A 124 -4.92 -2.41 17.19
CA THR A 124 -5.34 -3.50 16.30
C THR A 124 -5.71 -2.98 14.92
N TYR A 125 -6.53 -1.93 14.84
CA TYR A 125 -6.92 -1.38 13.54
C TYR A 125 -5.72 -0.74 12.83
N THR A 126 -4.78 -0.11 13.55
CA THR A 126 -3.59 0.52 12.94
C THR A 126 -2.71 -0.51 12.23
N ILE A 127 -2.45 -1.66 12.87
CA ILE A 127 -1.67 -2.76 12.26
C ILE A 127 -2.33 -3.26 10.97
N VAL A 128 -3.66 -3.42 10.98
CA VAL A 128 -4.40 -3.88 9.80
C VAL A 128 -4.42 -2.80 8.73
N LEU A 129 -4.67 -1.54 9.12
CA LEU A 129 -4.67 -0.39 8.23
C LEU A 129 -3.35 -0.29 7.46
N ASP A 130 -2.21 -0.34 8.15
CA ASP A 130 -0.88 -0.30 7.52
C ASP A 130 -0.72 -1.39 6.46
N LYS A 131 -1.07 -2.63 6.79
CA LYS A 131 -1.01 -3.74 5.84
C LYS A 131 -1.90 -3.51 4.63
N VAL A 132 -3.11 -3.01 4.84
CA VAL A 132 -4.07 -2.78 3.77
C VAL A 132 -3.63 -1.63 2.87
N LEU A 133 -3.08 -0.55 3.42
CA LEU A 133 -2.58 0.61 2.68
C LEU A 133 -1.47 0.23 1.68
N VAL A 134 -0.57 -0.68 2.06
CA VAL A 134 0.51 -1.17 1.19
C VAL A 134 0.14 -2.40 0.35
N PHE A 135 -1.02 -3.00 0.60
CA PHE A 135 -1.44 -4.24 -0.05
C PHE A 135 -1.55 -4.09 -1.58
N GLY A 136 -0.86 -4.97 -2.31
CA GLY A 136 -0.82 -4.95 -3.78
C GLY A 136 0.08 -3.87 -4.40
N ARG A 137 0.72 -3.02 -3.58
CA ARG A 137 1.75 -2.05 -4.03
C ARG A 137 3.18 -2.54 -3.80
N ALA A 138 3.37 -3.64 -3.06
CA ALA A 138 4.69 -4.22 -2.83
C ALA A 138 5.35 -4.59 -4.17
N GLN A 139 6.40 -3.85 -4.50
CA GLN A 139 7.30 -4.18 -5.60
C GLN A 139 8.54 -4.85 -5.02
N THR A 140 9.14 -5.67 -5.85
CA THR A 140 10.38 -6.37 -5.55
C THR A 140 11.44 -5.90 -6.53
N GLN A 141 12.52 -5.35 -6.00
CA GLN A 141 13.74 -5.12 -6.76
C GLN A 141 14.50 -6.44 -6.85
N VAL A 142 14.89 -6.79 -8.07
CA VAL A 142 15.70 -7.96 -8.36
C VAL A 142 16.98 -7.49 -9.04
N LYS A 143 18.12 -7.93 -8.50
CA LYS A 143 19.43 -7.79 -9.15
C LYS A 143 19.89 -9.17 -9.59
N ILE A 144 20.26 -9.31 -10.86
CA ILE A 144 20.65 -10.58 -11.46
C ILE A 144 22.11 -10.44 -11.90
N ILE A 145 22.96 -11.33 -11.44
CA ILE A 145 24.36 -11.44 -11.85
C ILE A 145 24.51 -12.74 -12.61
N SER A 146 24.94 -12.67 -13.87
CA SER A 146 25.08 -13.82 -14.75
C SER A 146 26.05 -13.50 -15.87
N GLY A 147 26.75 -14.52 -16.38
CA GLY A 147 27.55 -14.41 -17.60
C GLY A 147 26.71 -14.23 -18.87
N LYS A 148 25.39 -14.45 -18.80
CA LYS A 148 24.44 -14.33 -19.92
C LYS A 148 23.47 -13.15 -19.73
N ALA A 149 23.98 -12.02 -19.23
CA ALA A 149 23.16 -10.87 -18.87
C ALA A 149 22.32 -10.32 -20.05
N GLU A 150 22.85 -10.30 -21.28
CA GLU A 150 22.11 -9.81 -22.45
C GLU A 150 20.89 -10.67 -22.81
N GLU A 151 21.04 -11.99 -22.72
CA GLU A 151 19.97 -12.95 -23.04
C GLU A 151 18.84 -12.85 -22.01
N ILE A 152 19.20 -12.80 -20.72
CA ILE A 152 18.25 -12.58 -19.63
C ILE A 152 17.55 -11.22 -19.78
N ASN A 153 18.30 -10.15 -20.12
CA ASN A 153 17.74 -8.82 -20.33
C ASN A 153 16.70 -8.79 -21.46
N THR A 154 16.94 -9.55 -22.52
CA THR A 154 16.01 -9.68 -23.66
C THR A 154 14.71 -10.36 -23.25
N VAL A 155 14.80 -11.46 -22.48
CA VAL A 155 13.62 -12.19 -21.99
C VAL A 155 12.79 -11.35 -21.01
N ILE A 156 13.43 -10.62 -20.10
CA ILE A 156 12.75 -9.71 -19.17
C ILE A 156 11.94 -8.65 -19.93
N ASN A 157 12.52 -8.07 -20.98
CA ASN A 157 11.85 -7.04 -21.76
C ASN A 157 10.72 -7.60 -22.65
N ARG A 158 10.93 -8.76 -23.29
CA ARG A 158 9.98 -9.32 -24.26
C ARG A 158 8.85 -10.14 -23.63
N GLU A 159 9.18 -11.04 -22.70
CA GLU A 159 8.21 -11.98 -22.15
C GLU A 159 7.49 -11.44 -20.91
N MET A 160 8.19 -10.63 -20.11
CA MET A 160 7.60 -10.07 -18.88
C MET A 160 7.05 -8.67 -19.05
N ASP A 161 7.33 -8.01 -20.19
CA ASP A 161 7.07 -6.58 -20.44
C ASP A 161 7.53 -5.73 -19.24
N ARG A 162 8.77 -5.95 -18.79
CA ARG A 162 9.38 -5.20 -17.68
C ARG A 162 10.66 -4.52 -18.14
N GLY A 163 10.81 -3.26 -17.75
CA GLY A 163 12.07 -2.54 -17.98
C GLY A 163 13.15 -3.04 -17.02
N SER A 164 14.38 -2.82 -17.43
CA SER A 164 15.58 -3.24 -16.72
C SER A 164 16.66 -2.19 -16.90
N THR A 165 17.60 -2.15 -15.96
CA THR A 165 18.77 -1.28 -16.02
C THR A 165 20.00 -2.17 -15.96
N LEU A 166 20.89 -2.03 -16.94
CA LEU A 166 22.19 -2.67 -16.92
C LEU A 166 23.15 -1.81 -16.09
N ILE A 167 23.85 -2.46 -15.17
CA ILE A 167 24.85 -1.86 -14.30
C ILE A 167 26.17 -2.58 -14.60
N HIS A 168 27.17 -1.87 -15.11
CA HIS A 168 28.51 -2.41 -15.30
C HIS A 168 29.13 -2.71 -13.93
N THR A 169 29.57 -3.95 -13.74
CA THR A 169 30.14 -4.41 -12.47
C THR A 169 31.37 -5.28 -12.70
N ALA A 170 32.21 -5.40 -11.68
CA ALA A 170 33.30 -6.37 -11.67
C ALA A 170 33.11 -7.38 -10.53
N THR A 171 33.44 -8.64 -10.78
CA THR A 171 33.51 -9.65 -9.71
C THR A 171 34.55 -9.25 -8.65
N GLY A 172 34.22 -9.45 -7.37
CA GLY A 172 35.09 -9.01 -6.27
C GLY A 172 36.43 -9.75 -6.21
N TYR A 173 36.44 -11.04 -6.53
CA TYR A 173 37.64 -11.88 -6.47
C TYR A 173 38.43 -11.86 -7.79
N LEU A 174 37.79 -12.29 -8.89
CA LEU A 174 38.45 -12.45 -10.19
C LEU A 174 38.63 -11.14 -10.96
N ARG A 175 38.02 -10.03 -10.50
CA ARG A 175 38.03 -8.72 -11.18
C ARG A 175 37.56 -8.79 -12.64
N LYS A 176 36.79 -9.82 -12.98
CA LYS A 176 36.15 -9.97 -14.28
C LYS A 176 34.98 -9.00 -14.40
N GLU A 177 35.04 -8.14 -15.41
CA GLU A 177 33.96 -7.24 -15.81
C GLU A 177 32.76 -8.05 -16.34
N GLN A 178 31.56 -7.66 -15.92
CA GLN A 178 30.28 -8.21 -16.35
C GLN A 178 29.12 -7.27 -16.02
N ASP A 179 28.02 -7.43 -16.73
CA ASP A 179 26.81 -6.65 -16.47
C ASP A 179 25.92 -7.32 -15.42
N MET A 180 25.42 -6.50 -14.50
CA MET A 180 24.36 -6.85 -13.58
C MET A 180 23.05 -6.25 -14.10
N ILE A 181 21.99 -7.05 -14.13
CA ILE A 181 20.65 -6.58 -14.50
C ILE A 181 19.92 -6.18 -13.22
N MET A 182 19.39 -4.97 -13.19
CA MET A 182 18.47 -4.51 -12.14
C MET A 182 17.08 -4.32 -12.73
N THR A 183 16.08 -4.98 -12.17
CA THR A 183 14.67 -4.77 -12.55
C THR A 183 13.79 -4.66 -11.32
N VAL A 184 12.65 -3.99 -11.47
CA VAL A 184 11.63 -3.91 -10.44
C VAL A 184 10.35 -4.55 -10.98
N ILE A 185 9.87 -5.56 -10.26
CA ILE A 185 8.74 -6.38 -10.66
C ILE A 185 7.73 -6.50 -9.51
N SER A 186 6.50 -6.88 -9.84
CA SER A 186 5.54 -7.23 -8.79
C SER A 186 5.94 -8.55 -8.12
N ASN A 187 5.59 -8.74 -6.85
CA ASN A 187 5.87 -9.99 -6.12
C ASN A 187 5.32 -11.24 -6.85
N ARG A 188 4.21 -11.10 -7.59
CA ARG A 188 3.59 -12.20 -8.36
C ARG A 188 4.46 -12.66 -9.53
N GLN A 189 5.29 -11.77 -10.08
CA GLN A 189 6.17 -12.04 -11.21
C GLN A 189 7.51 -12.67 -10.79
N LEU A 190 7.84 -12.67 -9.50
CA LEU A 190 9.14 -13.16 -9.01
C LEU A 190 9.38 -14.63 -9.34
N ALA A 191 8.35 -15.47 -9.20
CA ALA A 191 8.45 -16.89 -9.54
C ALA A 191 8.68 -17.13 -11.03
N GLN A 192 8.03 -16.35 -11.90
CA GLN A 192 8.24 -16.41 -13.35
C GLN A 192 9.66 -15.98 -13.72
N LEU A 193 10.14 -14.85 -13.16
CA LEU A 193 11.49 -14.36 -13.41
C LEU A 193 12.55 -15.39 -12.99
N ASN A 194 12.40 -16.00 -11.82
CA ASN A 194 13.35 -16.99 -11.33
C ASN A 194 13.46 -18.21 -12.26
N ARG A 195 12.33 -18.70 -12.78
CA ARG A 195 12.31 -19.80 -13.75
C ARG A 195 13.06 -19.44 -15.03
N LEU A 196 12.73 -18.29 -15.64
CA LEU A 196 13.35 -17.83 -16.88
C LEU A 196 14.87 -17.63 -16.72
N VAL A 197 15.30 -17.03 -15.61
CA VAL A 197 16.72 -16.82 -15.31
C VAL A 197 17.45 -18.16 -15.15
N THR A 198 16.86 -19.10 -14.39
CA THR A 198 17.47 -20.41 -14.12
C THR A 198 17.54 -21.28 -15.38
N GLU A 199 16.55 -21.18 -16.27
CA GLU A 199 16.55 -21.88 -17.57
C GLU A 199 17.66 -21.39 -18.49
N ILE A 200 17.93 -20.08 -18.50
CA ILE A 200 18.98 -19.48 -19.32
C ILE A 200 20.38 -19.75 -18.74
N ASP A 201 20.54 -19.50 -17.43
CA ASP A 201 21.80 -19.69 -16.72
C ASP A 201 21.56 -20.26 -15.32
N PRO A 202 21.77 -21.59 -15.13
CA PRO A 202 21.67 -22.24 -13.83
C PRO A 202 22.66 -21.71 -12.79
N ASN A 203 23.73 -21.03 -13.20
CA ASN A 203 24.73 -20.45 -12.30
C ASN A 203 24.45 -18.97 -12.00
N ALA A 204 23.36 -18.40 -12.52
CA ALA A 204 22.98 -17.03 -12.22
C ALA A 204 22.62 -16.87 -10.75
N PHE A 205 23.00 -15.73 -10.17
CA PHE A 205 22.64 -15.40 -8.80
C PHE A 205 21.72 -14.18 -8.76
N MET A 206 20.64 -14.28 -7.98
CA MET A 206 19.61 -13.26 -7.85
C MET A 206 19.55 -12.70 -6.43
N ILE A 207 19.63 -11.37 -6.30
CA ILE A 207 19.40 -10.65 -5.05
C ILE A 207 18.01 -10.03 -5.09
N VAL A 208 17.19 -10.37 -4.09
CA VAL A 208 15.80 -9.95 -4.01
C VAL A 208 15.62 -9.01 -2.81
N ALA A 209 15.18 -7.78 -3.08
CA ALA A 209 14.91 -6.77 -2.05
C ALA A 209 13.48 -6.24 -2.18
N ARG A 210 12.75 -6.15 -1.06
CA ARG A 210 11.46 -5.46 -1.03
C ARG A 210 11.70 -3.96 -1.11
N VAL A 211 10.98 -3.30 -2.01
CA VAL A 211 11.00 -1.84 -2.11
C VAL A 211 9.64 -1.28 -1.67
N ASN A 212 9.66 -0.23 -0.86
CA ASN A 212 8.45 0.37 -0.29
C ASN A 212 7.67 1.17 -1.33
N GLU A 213 8.37 1.86 -2.23
CA GLU A 213 7.77 2.67 -3.28
C GLU A 213 8.69 2.68 -4.51
N VAL A 214 8.09 2.66 -5.69
CA VAL A 214 8.77 2.94 -6.96
C VAL A 214 7.83 3.83 -7.78
N SER A 215 8.37 4.90 -8.36
CA SER A 215 7.60 5.86 -9.13
C SER A 215 8.32 6.21 -10.43
N GLY A 216 7.56 6.47 -11.49
CA GLY A 216 8.08 6.77 -12.82
C GLY A 216 7.38 5.99 -13.94
N LYS A 217 7.95 6.10 -15.13
CA LYS A 217 7.46 5.44 -16.35
C LYS A 217 7.48 3.91 -16.18
N GLY A 218 6.39 3.24 -16.54
CA GLY A 218 6.25 1.79 -16.39
C GLY A 218 5.79 1.35 -14.99
N PHE A 219 5.61 2.30 -14.07
CA PHE A 219 5.07 2.07 -12.73
C PHE A 219 3.87 2.99 -12.47
N THR A 220 4.10 4.23 -12.04
CA THR A 220 3.03 5.22 -11.78
C THR A 220 2.57 5.97 -13.04
N LEU A 221 3.40 5.98 -14.09
CA LEU A 221 3.10 6.60 -15.38
C LEU A 221 2.98 5.53 -16.49
N PRO A 222 2.02 5.66 -17.43
CA PRO A 222 1.87 4.72 -18.53
C PRO A 222 3.13 4.68 -19.42
N LYS A 223 3.48 3.49 -19.91
CA LYS A 223 4.60 3.32 -20.85
C LYS A 223 4.26 3.99 -22.17
N LYS A 224 5.13 4.87 -22.66
CA LYS A 224 5.08 5.40 -24.03
C LYS A 224 5.99 4.51 -24.89
N ARG A 225 5.42 3.74 -25.82
CA ARG A 225 6.22 2.98 -26.79
C ARG A 225 6.91 3.98 -27.72
N VAL A 226 8.23 4.03 -27.70
CA VAL A 226 9.01 4.78 -28.69
C VAL A 226 9.34 3.79 -29.79
N HIS A 227 8.75 3.96 -30.98
CA HIS A 227 9.27 3.34 -32.19
C HIS A 227 10.50 4.14 -32.59
N LEU A 228 11.68 3.58 -32.35
CA LEU A 228 12.91 4.07 -32.95
C LEU A 228 13.01 3.40 -34.32
N SER A 229 12.91 4.20 -35.38
CA SER A 229 13.15 3.80 -36.76
C SER A 229 14.59 3.28 -36.92
N ASP A 230 14.69 2.04 -37.42
CA ASP A 230 15.79 1.35 -38.09
C ASP A 230 17.23 1.79 -37.75
N ASP A 231 17.90 1.02 -36.88
CA ASP A 231 19.06 0.18 -37.27
C ASP A 231 19.86 -0.41 -36.09
N HIS A 232 19.56 -0.09 -34.83
CA HIS A 232 20.22 -0.76 -33.69
C HIS A 232 19.23 -1.02 -32.56
N VAL A 233 18.90 -2.30 -32.34
CA VAL A 233 18.04 -2.76 -31.26
C VAL A 233 18.82 -2.71 -29.94
N PHE A 234 18.67 -1.61 -29.20
CA PHE A 234 19.00 -1.58 -27.77
C PHE A 234 17.75 -1.17 -26.99
N VAL A 235 17.27 -2.08 -26.15
CA VAL A 235 16.12 -1.85 -25.27
C VAL A 235 16.62 -1.13 -24.01
N LYS A 236 16.06 0.05 -23.71
CA LYS A 236 16.22 0.80 -22.45
C LYS A 236 14.90 0.85 -21.69
#